data_AF-A0A1M7KVS7-F1
#
_entry.id   AF-A0A1M7KVS7-F1
#
_cell.length_a   1.000
_cell.length_b   1.000
_cell.length_c   1.000
_cell.angle_alpha   90.00
_cell.angle_beta   90.00
_cell.angle_gamma   90.00
#
_symmetry.space_group_name_H-M   'P 1'
#
loop_
_entity.id
_entity.type
_entity.pdbx_description
1 polymer ?
#
loop_
_entity_poly.entity_id
_entity_poly.type
_entity_poly.pdbx_seq_one_letter_code
_entity_poly.pdbx_strand_id
1 'polypeptide(L)'
;MVNITHKSNTLRKAIALALVKVSSTDTIKAVEEKTVPKGDVFEMAKTAGLFAAKRTRDMIPDCHPLPVEYTNITYNIDDLEIYINVEVHTIYKTGVEVEAMHAASVVALTMYDMLKPIDKGISIEKIKLLEKKGGKTDYRRVVEENQISATVIVCSDSISGGEKQDKAGKVIMEKLEAYQVAVEDYQIIPDEKETIKNLVREKCEKKVSLVILTGGTGLSPRDVTPEAIQPMLERPIPGIEEAIRAYGQDRTPYQCYHAQCRD
;
A
#
# COMPACT_ATOMS: atom_id res chain seq x y z
N MET A 1 -0.75 10.72 14.94
CA MET A 1 -0.43 10.07 13.65
C MET A 1 -0.07 8.60 13.86
N VAL A 2 -0.63 7.69 13.05
CA VAL A 2 -0.38 6.23 13.16
C VAL A 2 0.95 5.84 12.52
N ASN A 3 1.72 4.95 13.14
CA ASN A 3 2.96 4.44 12.55
C ASN A 3 2.68 3.51 11.36
N ILE A 4 3.12 3.90 10.17
CA ILE A 4 2.94 3.14 8.91
C ILE A 4 4.25 2.63 8.31
N THR A 5 5.39 2.69 9.01
CA THR A 5 6.70 2.28 8.47
C THR A 5 6.75 0.82 8.02
N HIS A 6 6.00 -0.04 8.71
CA HIS A 6 5.89 -1.47 8.42
C HIS A 6 5.04 -1.79 7.17
N LYS A 7 4.22 -0.85 6.68
CA LYS A 7 3.38 -1.03 5.49
C LYS A 7 4.20 -0.90 4.21
N SER A 8 3.77 -1.60 3.16
CA SER A 8 4.34 -1.50 1.82
C SER A 8 3.65 -0.42 0.99
N ASN A 9 4.37 0.15 0.02
CA ASN A 9 3.81 1.05 -0.97
C ASN A 9 2.91 0.24 -1.93
N THR A 10 1.72 0.75 -2.21
CA THR A 10 0.82 0.20 -3.23
C THR A 10 0.14 1.36 -3.96
N LEU A 11 -0.42 1.11 -5.14
CA LEU A 11 -1.33 2.07 -5.76
C LEU A 11 -2.52 2.31 -4.82
N ARG A 12 -2.89 3.58 -4.67
CA ARG A 12 -4.03 4.06 -3.88
C ARG A 12 -4.82 5.03 -4.73
N LYS A 13 -6.13 4.94 -4.62
CA LYS A 13 -7.08 5.82 -5.30
C LYS A 13 -8.21 6.19 -4.36
N ALA A 14 -8.64 7.45 -4.42
CA ALA A 14 -9.86 7.91 -3.78
C ALA A 14 -10.62 8.84 -4.72
N ILE A 15 -11.95 8.75 -4.70
CA ILE A 15 -12.85 9.68 -5.37
C ILE A 15 -13.76 10.28 -4.30
N ALA A 16 -13.77 11.60 -4.19
CA ALA A 16 -14.66 12.36 -3.32
C ALA A 16 -15.61 13.23 -4.13
N LEU A 17 -16.76 13.53 -3.54
CA LEU A 17 -17.77 14.42 -4.06
C LEU A 17 -17.91 15.63 -3.13
N ALA A 18 -18.14 16.80 -3.70
CA ALA A 18 -18.82 17.93 -3.05
C ALA A 18 -19.95 18.42 -3.96
N LEU A 19 -20.97 19.04 -3.37
CA LEU A 19 -22.07 19.66 -4.09
C LEU A 19 -22.11 21.16 -3.76
N VAL A 20 -22.16 22.01 -4.77
CA VAL A 20 -22.47 23.44 -4.62
C VAL A 20 -23.85 23.69 -5.21
N LYS A 21 -24.79 24.11 -4.38
CA LYS A 21 -26.14 24.47 -4.83
C LYS A 21 -26.26 26.00 -4.90
N VAL A 22 -26.68 26.51 -6.05
CA VAL A 22 -26.90 27.93 -6.29
C VAL A 22 -28.38 28.28 -6.15
N SER A 23 -28.72 29.57 -6.09
CA SER A 23 -30.10 30.02 -5.87
C SER A 23 -30.87 30.38 -7.14
N SER A 24 -30.18 30.54 -8.28
CA SER A 24 -30.80 30.92 -9.54
C SER A 24 -30.14 30.28 -10.76
N THR A 25 -30.92 30.13 -11.84
CA THR A 25 -30.43 29.70 -13.15
C THR A 25 -29.50 30.72 -13.80
N ASP A 26 -29.64 32.01 -13.46
CA ASP A 26 -28.75 33.07 -13.94
C ASP A 26 -27.32 32.88 -13.43
N THR A 27 -27.15 32.36 -12.21
CA THR A 27 -25.84 32.00 -11.67
C THR A 27 -25.20 30.87 -12.47
N ILE A 28 -25.96 29.82 -12.79
CA ILE A 28 -25.48 28.70 -13.63
C ILE A 28 -25.07 29.21 -15.00
N LYS A 29 -25.92 30.00 -15.66
CA LYS A 29 -25.63 30.59 -16.96
C LYS A 29 -24.35 31.45 -16.92
N ALA A 30 -24.18 32.24 -15.87
CA ALA A 30 -22.97 33.06 -15.71
C ALA A 30 -21.69 32.22 -15.54
N VAL A 31 -21.79 31.06 -14.88
CA VAL A 31 -20.69 30.09 -14.77
C VAL A 31 -20.36 29.49 -16.14
N GLU A 32 -21.35 28.99 -16.87
CA GLU A 32 -21.16 28.34 -18.17
C GLU A 32 -20.62 29.31 -19.24
N GLU A 33 -21.16 30.54 -19.27
CA GLU A 33 -20.75 31.59 -20.21
C GLU A 33 -19.49 32.35 -19.75
N LYS A 34 -18.95 32.02 -18.57
CA LYS A 34 -17.75 32.65 -17.97
C LYS A 34 -17.88 34.16 -17.77
N THR A 35 -19.07 34.63 -17.43
CA THR A 35 -19.39 36.05 -17.24
C THR A 35 -19.38 36.50 -15.77
N VAL A 36 -19.04 35.60 -14.84
CA VAL A 36 -18.84 35.94 -13.42
C VAL A 36 -17.74 37.02 -13.30
N PRO A 37 -17.94 38.11 -12.52
CA PRO A 37 -16.98 39.22 -12.45
C PRO A 37 -15.56 38.83 -12.00
N LYS A 38 -15.44 37.73 -11.26
CA LYS A 38 -14.16 37.20 -10.77
C LYS A 38 -13.45 36.26 -11.75
N GLY A 39 -14.00 36.06 -12.95
CA GLY A 39 -13.44 35.22 -14.01
C GLY A 39 -14.01 33.80 -14.04
N ASP A 40 -13.29 32.89 -14.69
CA ASP A 40 -13.69 31.49 -14.89
C ASP A 40 -13.69 30.73 -13.55
N VAL A 41 -14.90 30.39 -13.08
CA VAL A 41 -15.13 29.73 -11.80
C VAL A 41 -14.53 28.32 -11.77
N PHE A 42 -14.66 27.57 -12.88
CA PHE A 42 -14.21 26.18 -12.93
C PHE A 42 -12.70 26.06 -12.96
N GLU A 43 -12.02 26.91 -13.74
CA GLU A 43 -10.55 26.89 -13.82
C GLU A 43 -9.89 27.37 -12.52
N MET A 44 -10.43 28.42 -11.90
CA MET A 44 -9.90 28.92 -10.63
C MET A 44 -10.15 27.95 -9.48
N ALA A 45 -11.37 27.39 -9.38
CA ALA A 45 -11.68 26.39 -8.36
C ALA A 45 -10.87 25.10 -8.54
N LYS A 46 -10.62 24.68 -9.80
CA LYS A 46 -9.75 23.54 -10.12
C LYS A 46 -8.34 23.77 -9.63
N THR A 47 -7.77 24.94 -9.90
CA THR A 47 -6.43 25.31 -9.45
C THR A 47 -6.31 25.28 -7.93
N ALA A 48 -7.30 25.83 -7.21
CA ALA A 48 -7.35 25.76 -5.75
C ALA A 48 -7.43 24.32 -5.23
N GLY A 49 -8.24 23.47 -5.85
CA GLY A 49 -8.33 22.04 -5.53
C GLY A 49 -7.01 21.28 -5.73
N LEU A 50 -6.29 21.55 -6.82
CA LEU A 50 -4.97 20.96 -7.06
C LEU A 50 -3.95 21.34 -5.99
N PHE A 51 -3.98 22.58 -5.50
CA PHE A 51 -3.14 22.99 -4.38
C PHE A 51 -3.57 22.36 -3.06
N ALA A 52 -4.89 22.29 -2.81
CA ALA A 52 -5.44 21.69 -1.61
C ALA A 52 -5.07 20.21 -1.48
N ALA A 53 -5.19 19.43 -2.55
CA ALA A 53 -4.80 18.01 -2.56
C ALA A 53 -3.34 17.83 -2.08
N LYS A 54 -2.42 18.63 -2.62
CA LYS A 54 -0.98 18.61 -2.29
C LYS A 54 -0.65 19.14 -0.88
N ARG A 55 -1.54 19.92 -0.27
CA ARG A 55 -1.35 20.57 1.04
C ARG A 55 -2.27 20.02 2.13
N THR A 56 -2.89 18.87 1.90
CA THR A 56 -3.81 18.25 2.87
C THR A 56 -3.18 18.02 4.23
N ARG A 57 -1.93 17.53 4.26
CA ARG A 57 -1.16 17.34 5.50
C ARG A 57 -0.96 18.62 6.32
N ASP A 58 -1.00 19.79 5.69
CA ASP A 58 -0.78 21.07 6.38
C ASP A 58 -2.06 21.47 7.14
N MET A 59 -3.23 21.00 6.68
CA MET A 59 -4.55 21.35 7.22
C MET A 59 -5.12 20.29 8.17
N ILE A 60 -4.81 19.00 7.93
CA ILE A 60 -5.34 17.87 8.71
C ILE A 60 -4.24 17.30 9.62
N PRO A 61 -4.28 17.52 10.95
CA PRO A 61 -3.13 17.31 11.84
C PRO A 61 -2.53 15.90 11.83
N ASP A 62 -3.34 14.87 11.62
CA ASP A 62 -2.92 13.47 11.68
C ASP A 62 -2.67 12.84 10.31
N CYS A 63 -2.82 13.60 9.22
CA CYS A 63 -2.53 13.13 7.86
C CYS A 63 -1.03 12.97 7.64
N HIS A 64 -0.65 11.84 7.05
CA HIS A 64 0.74 11.62 6.65
C HIS A 64 1.12 12.52 5.47
N PRO A 65 2.35 13.06 5.44
CA PRO A 65 2.90 13.61 4.22
C PRO A 65 3.03 12.50 3.16
N LEU A 66 2.41 12.68 2.00
CA LEU A 66 2.52 11.76 0.86
C LEU A 66 2.65 12.51 -0.47
N PRO A 67 3.31 11.90 -1.49
CA PRO A 67 3.36 12.45 -2.82
C PRO A 67 2.03 12.20 -3.55
N VAL A 68 1.36 13.27 -3.96
CA VAL A 68 0.20 13.16 -4.85
C VAL A 68 0.71 12.99 -6.28
N GLU A 69 0.43 11.82 -6.87
CA GLU A 69 0.92 11.44 -8.21
C GLU A 69 -0.07 11.85 -9.32
N TYR A 70 -1.37 11.90 -8.99
CA TYR A 70 -2.41 12.29 -9.92
C TYR A 70 -3.55 12.99 -9.17
N THR A 71 -4.13 14.02 -9.78
CA THR A 71 -5.37 14.64 -9.33
C THR A 71 -6.19 15.08 -10.53
N ASN A 72 -7.47 14.70 -10.53
CA ASN A 72 -8.44 15.14 -11.52
C ASN A 72 -9.67 15.72 -10.82
N ILE A 73 -10.20 16.80 -11.38
CA ILE A 73 -11.37 17.50 -10.86
C ILE A 73 -12.32 17.69 -12.03
N THR A 74 -13.52 17.16 -11.90
CA THR A 74 -14.58 17.27 -12.90
C THR A 74 -15.84 17.86 -12.29
N TYR A 75 -16.61 18.51 -13.16
CA TYR A 75 -17.84 19.20 -12.79
C TYR A 75 -19.00 18.62 -13.60
N ASN A 76 -20.14 18.44 -12.97
CA ASN A 76 -21.40 18.14 -13.64
C ASN A 76 -22.48 19.07 -13.08
N ILE A 77 -23.19 19.76 -13.97
CA ILE A 77 -24.31 20.62 -13.60
C ILE A 77 -25.60 19.83 -13.79
N ASP A 78 -26.48 19.88 -12.80
CA ASP A 78 -27.83 19.33 -12.84
C ASP A 78 -28.76 20.35 -12.18
N ASP A 79 -29.61 21.02 -12.96
CA ASP A 79 -30.41 22.16 -12.55
C ASP A 79 -29.59 23.26 -11.82
N LEU A 80 -29.81 23.44 -10.52
CA LEU A 80 -29.13 24.42 -9.66
C LEU A 80 -27.99 23.81 -8.85
N GLU A 81 -27.58 22.58 -9.19
CA GLU A 81 -26.63 21.78 -8.45
C GLU A 81 -25.36 21.55 -9.29
N ILE A 82 -24.21 21.97 -8.75
CA ILE A 82 -22.89 21.73 -9.35
C ILE A 82 -22.20 20.63 -8.54
N TYR A 83 -22.14 19.44 -9.15
CA TYR A 83 -21.45 18.27 -8.61
C TYR A 83 -19.96 18.36 -8.93
N ILE A 84 -19.12 18.31 -7.88
CA ILE A 84 -17.67 18.37 -7.97
C ILE A 84 -17.11 16.99 -7.62
N ASN A 85 -16.57 16.28 -8.60
CA ASN A 85 -15.86 15.03 -8.35
C ASN A 85 -14.36 15.27 -8.33
N VAL A 86 -13.69 14.81 -7.28
CA VAL A 86 -12.24 14.90 -7.12
C VAL A 86 -11.66 13.51 -6.98
N GLU A 87 -10.80 13.14 -7.93
CA GLU A 87 -10.08 11.87 -7.96
C GLU A 87 -8.60 12.13 -7.65
N VAL A 88 -8.04 11.37 -6.70
CA VAL A 88 -6.64 11.49 -6.28
C VAL A 88 -5.98 10.11 -6.28
N HIS A 89 -4.77 10.01 -6.85
CA HIS A 89 -3.94 8.80 -6.79
C HIS A 89 -2.57 9.05 -6.15
N THR A 90 -2.03 7.99 -5.56
CA THR A 90 -0.65 7.93 -5.09
C THR A 90 -0.13 6.48 -5.12
N ILE A 91 1.18 6.30 -5.05
CA ILE A 91 1.80 5.02 -4.71
C ILE A 91 2.44 5.17 -3.33
N TYR A 92 1.73 4.76 -2.27
CA TYR A 92 2.18 5.01 -0.90
C TYR A 92 1.63 4.02 0.14
N LYS A 93 2.07 4.19 1.40
CA LYS A 93 1.79 3.32 2.55
C LYS A 93 0.39 3.51 3.15
N THR A 94 -0.27 4.64 2.87
CA THR A 94 -1.61 4.99 3.34
C THR A 94 -2.48 5.51 2.18
N GLY A 95 -3.80 5.52 2.37
CA GLY A 95 -4.76 5.99 1.35
C GLY A 95 -4.77 7.52 1.19
N VAL A 96 -5.56 7.97 0.22
CA VAL A 96 -5.71 9.39 -0.18
C VAL A 96 -7.14 9.90 -0.05
N GLU A 97 -7.93 9.27 0.83
CA GLU A 97 -9.32 9.65 1.07
C GLU A 97 -9.44 11.12 1.50
N VAL A 98 -8.54 11.54 2.38
CA VAL A 98 -8.58 12.89 2.95
C VAL A 98 -8.10 13.93 1.95
N GLU A 99 -7.12 13.62 1.10
CA GLU A 99 -6.66 14.48 0.01
C GLU A 99 -7.80 14.77 -0.98
N ALA A 100 -8.55 13.74 -1.36
CA ALA A 100 -9.70 13.90 -2.26
C ALA A 100 -10.81 14.75 -1.61
N MET A 101 -11.18 14.46 -0.36
CA MET A 101 -12.24 15.20 0.34
C MET A 101 -11.85 16.65 0.66
N HIS A 102 -10.59 16.88 1.07
CA HIS A 102 -10.07 18.21 1.34
C HIS A 102 -10.05 19.06 0.06
N ALA A 103 -9.56 18.49 -1.05
CA ALA A 103 -9.60 19.16 -2.34
C ALA A 103 -11.03 19.48 -2.79
N ALA A 104 -11.98 18.53 -2.68
CA ALA A 104 -13.38 18.78 -2.99
C ALA A 104 -13.98 19.93 -2.15
N SER A 105 -13.63 19.99 -0.86
CA SER A 105 -14.05 21.05 0.06
C SER A 105 -13.52 22.42 -0.36
N VAL A 106 -12.23 22.50 -0.72
CA VAL A 106 -11.61 23.76 -1.14
C VAL A 106 -12.13 24.22 -2.50
N VAL A 107 -12.38 23.29 -3.43
CA VAL A 107 -13.01 23.61 -4.73
C VAL A 107 -14.39 24.23 -4.48
N ALA A 108 -15.23 23.61 -3.64
CA ALA A 108 -16.55 24.14 -3.30
C ALA A 108 -16.49 25.52 -2.62
N LEU A 109 -15.58 25.71 -1.66
CA LEU A 109 -15.36 27.00 -1.00
C LEU A 109 -14.85 28.08 -1.97
N THR A 110 -14.02 27.70 -2.94
CA THR A 110 -13.53 28.62 -3.97
C THR A 110 -14.67 29.05 -4.89
N MET A 111 -15.54 28.11 -5.29
CA MET A 111 -16.76 28.45 -6.04
C MET A 111 -17.66 29.41 -5.26
N TYR A 112 -17.90 29.15 -3.98
CA TYR A 112 -18.64 30.06 -3.11
C TYR A 112 -18.02 31.46 -3.11
N ASP A 113 -16.70 31.57 -2.91
CA ASP A 113 -16.01 32.87 -2.90
C ASP A 113 -16.17 33.65 -4.21
N MET A 114 -16.17 32.93 -5.35
CA MET A 114 -16.30 33.49 -6.68
C MET A 114 -17.72 33.92 -7.03
N LEU A 115 -18.71 33.15 -6.57
CA LEU A 115 -20.13 33.33 -6.91
C LEU A 115 -20.87 34.25 -5.92
N LYS A 116 -20.39 34.40 -4.68
CA LYS A 116 -21.03 35.27 -3.67
C LYS A 116 -21.31 36.72 -4.09
N PRO A 117 -20.63 37.35 -5.08
CA PRO A 117 -21.01 38.68 -5.56
C PRO A 117 -22.35 38.69 -6.33
N ILE A 118 -22.69 37.62 -7.04
CA ILE A 118 -23.88 37.52 -7.89
C ILE A 118 -24.98 36.64 -7.30
N ASP A 119 -24.64 35.75 -6.37
CA ASP A 119 -25.58 34.84 -5.71
C ASP A 119 -25.31 34.76 -4.21
N LYS A 120 -26.29 35.11 -3.38
CA LYS A 120 -26.18 35.07 -1.91
C LYS A 120 -26.73 33.80 -1.28
N GLY A 121 -27.47 32.99 -2.04
CA GLY A 121 -28.15 31.79 -1.56
C GLY A 121 -27.36 30.49 -1.77
N ILE A 122 -26.06 30.59 -2.03
CA ILE A 122 -25.21 29.42 -2.30
C ILE A 122 -25.05 28.56 -1.04
N SER A 123 -25.25 27.25 -1.15
CA SER A 123 -24.91 26.26 -0.12
C SER A 123 -23.84 25.29 -0.61
N ILE A 124 -23.00 24.83 0.31
CA ILE A 124 -22.06 23.71 0.09
C ILE A 124 -22.61 22.51 0.85
N GLU A 125 -22.81 21.42 0.13
CA GLU A 125 -23.48 20.22 0.63
C GLU A 125 -22.69 18.95 0.28
N LYS A 126 -23.03 17.85 0.98
CA LYS A 126 -22.67 16.47 0.62
C LYS A 126 -21.17 16.23 0.33
N ILE A 127 -20.26 16.83 1.11
CA ILE A 127 -18.83 16.48 1.05
C ILE A 127 -18.65 15.06 1.57
N LYS A 128 -18.32 14.11 0.70
CA LYS A 128 -18.20 12.69 1.05
C LYS A 128 -17.27 11.92 0.13
N LEU A 129 -16.77 10.78 0.61
CA LEU A 129 -16.05 9.81 -0.20
C LEU A 129 -17.05 8.97 -1.02
N LEU A 130 -16.80 8.81 -2.32
CA LEU A 130 -17.57 7.95 -3.22
C LEU A 130 -16.91 6.57 -3.38
N GLU A 131 -15.60 6.57 -3.62
CA GLU A 131 -14.84 5.34 -3.88
C GLU A 131 -13.47 5.45 -3.21
N LYS A 132 -12.96 4.32 -2.73
CA LYS A 132 -11.54 4.14 -2.47
C LYS A 132 -11.06 2.79 -2.96
N LYS A 133 -9.83 2.76 -3.43
CA LYS A 133 -9.12 1.55 -3.85
C LYS A 133 -7.67 1.54 -3.39
N GLY A 134 -7.14 0.34 -3.24
CA GLY A 134 -5.76 0.05 -2.89
C GLY A 134 -5.52 -0.16 -1.40
N GLY A 135 -4.59 -1.06 -1.09
CA GLY A 135 -4.19 -1.40 0.27
C GLY A 135 -4.49 -2.82 0.67
N LYS A 136 -4.13 -3.14 1.91
CA LYS A 136 -4.27 -4.50 2.47
C LYS A 136 -5.70 -5.04 2.33
N THR A 137 -6.72 -4.18 2.45
CA THR A 137 -8.13 -4.58 2.34
C THR A 137 -8.53 -5.05 0.95
N ASP A 138 -7.92 -4.49 -0.10
CA ASP A 138 -8.34 -4.73 -1.49
C ASP A 138 -7.56 -5.87 -2.13
N TYR A 139 -6.34 -6.12 -1.64
CA TYR A 139 -5.48 -7.22 -2.10
C TYR A 139 -5.57 -8.47 -1.24
N ARG A 140 -6.56 -8.58 -0.34
CA ARG A 140 -6.87 -9.85 0.35
C ARG A 140 -7.50 -10.82 -0.65
N ARG A 141 -6.66 -11.45 -1.49
CA ARG A 141 -6.93 -12.83 -1.88
C ARG A 141 -6.72 -13.67 -0.63
N VAL A 142 -7.81 -13.96 0.06
CA VAL A 142 -7.86 -15.09 0.97
C VAL A 142 -7.52 -16.29 0.09
N VAL A 143 -6.40 -16.95 0.34
CA VAL A 143 -6.19 -18.30 -0.18
C VAL A 143 -7.43 -19.06 0.28
N GLU A 144 -8.21 -19.63 -0.64
CA GLU A 144 -9.41 -20.39 -0.25
C GLU A 144 -9.05 -21.31 0.92
N GLU A 145 -9.83 -21.21 2.02
CA GLU A 145 -9.54 -21.92 3.27
C GLU A 145 -9.17 -23.37 2.95
N ASN A 146 -7.99 -23.81 3.42
CA ASN A 146 -7.43 -25.17 3.31
C ASN A 146 -6.68 -25.58 2.03
N GLN A 147 -6.22 -24.68 1.14
CA GLN A 147 -5.41 -25.10 -0.02
C GLN A 147 -3.89 -25.11 0.19
N ILE A 148 -3.36 -24.38 1.17
CA ILE A 148 -1.90 -24.25 1.37
C ILE A 148 -1.56 -24.51 2.84
N SER A 149 -0.74 -25.53 3.07
CA SER A 149 -0.04 -25.75 4.33
C SER A 149 1.45 -25.44 4.18
N ALA A 150 2.07 -25.05 5.29
CA ALA A 150 3.45 -24.65 5.35
C ALA A 150 4.26 -25.47 6.36
N THR A 151 5.53 -25.70 6.05
CA THR A 151 6.55 -26.13 7.01
C THR A 151 7.59 -25.04 7.15
N VAL A 152 7.98 -24.72 8.39
CA VAL A 152 9.03 -23.74 8.69
C VAL A 152 10.28 -24.46 9.18
N ILE A 153 11.41 -24.25 8.50
CA ILE A 153 12.70 -24.84 8.84
C ILE A 153 13.67 -23.73 9.17
N VAL A 154 14.24 -23.76 10.37
CA VAL A 154 15.28 -22.83 10.83
C VAL A 154 16.63 -23.52 10.69
N CYS A 155 17.47 -23.03 9.79
CA CYS A 155 18.86 -23.48 9.62
C CYS A 155 19.77 -22.60 10.49
N SER A 156 20.26 -23.16 11.59
CA SER A 156 21.22 -22.49 12.47
C SER A 156 21.98 -23.48 13.35
N ASP A 157 23.29 -23.54 13.19
CA ASP A 157 24.18 -24.27 14.10
C ASP A 157 23.95 -23.88 15.57
N SER A 158 23.96 -22.58 15.89
CA SER A 158 23.83 -22.10 17.28
C SER A 158 22.45 -22.37 17.91
N ILE A 159 21.37 -22.32 17.14
CA ILE A 159 20.03 -22.58 17.68
C ILE A 159 19.81 -24.10 17.81
N SER A 160 20.25 -24.88 16.82
CA SER A 160 20.17 -26.35 16.88
C SER A 160 21.03 -26.94 18.01
N GLY A 161 22.17 -26.31 18.32
CA GLY A 161 23.03 -26.64 19.47
C GLY A 161 22.51 -26.17 20.83
N GLY A 162 21.39 -25.46 20.88
CA GLY A 162 20.78 -24.99 22.13
C GLY A 162 21.40 -23.72 22.74
N GLU A 163 22.32 -23.06 22.04
CA GLU A 163 23.01 -21.85 22.52
C GLU A 163 22.14 -20.59 22.41
N LYS A 164 21.18 -20.59 21.47
CA LYS A 164 20.27 -19.47 21.21
C LYS A 164 18.84 -19.95 21.00
N GLN A 165 17.89 -19.04 21.15
CA GLN A 165 16.49 -19.29 20.85
C GLN A 165 16.10 -18.73 19.48
N ASP A 166 15.28 -19.48 18.75
CA ASP A 166 14.71 -19.00 17.50
C ASP A 166 13.67 -17.88 17.74
N LYS A 167 13.86 -16.80 16.98
CA LYS A 167 12.91 -15.69 16.85
C LYS A 167 12.36 -15.58 15.43
N ALA A 168 13.15 -15.97 14.42
CA ALA A 168 12.80 -15.78 13.02
C ALA A 168 11.68 -16.74 12.60
N GLY A 169 11.82 -18.03 12.92
CA GLY A 169 10.80 -19.04 12.63
C GLY A 169 9.48 -18.73 13.32
N LYS A 170 9.52 -18.29 14.59
CA LYS A 170 8.32 -17.83 15.33
C LYS A 170 7.59 -16.68 14.62
N VAL A 171 8.32 -15.64 14.19
CA VAL A 171 7.73 -14.50 13.45
C VAL A 171 7.16 -14.95 12.10
N ILE A 172 7.78 -15.91 11.43
CA ILE A 172 7.26 -16.49 10.18
C ILE A 172 5.93 -17.21 10.46
N MET A 173 5.86 -18.03 11.51
CA MET A 173 4.63 -18.74 11.88
C MET A 173 3.48 -17.78 12.20
N GLU A 174 3.73 -16.75 13.03
CA GLU A 174 2.72 -15.71 13.34
C GLU A 174 2.19 -15.01 12.08
N LYS A 175 3.08 -14.76 11.10
CA LYS A 175 2.66 -14.17 9.82
C LYS A 175 1.83 -15.14 8.99
N LEU A 176 2.22 -16.40 8.89
CA LEU A 176 1.48 -17.43 8.16
C LEU A 176 0.06 -17.58 8.72
N GLU A 177 -0.08 -17.60 10.04
CA GLU A 177 -1.37 -17.64 10.72
C GLU A 177 -2.23 -16.41 10.39
N ALA A 178 -1.64 -15.21 10.34
CA ALA A 178 -2.34 -14.00 9.92
C ALA A 178 -2.82 -14.01 8.45
N TYR A 179 -2.27 -14.93 7.63
CA TYR A 179 -2.71 -15.23 6.26
C TYR A 179 -3.56 -16.51 6.17
N GLN A 180 -3.95 -17.11 7.30
CA GLN A 180 -4.73 -18.35 7.36
C GLN A 180 -4.02 -19.55 6.70
N VAL A 181 -2.68 -19.55 6.72
CA VAL A 181 -1.85 -20.67 6.26
C VAL A 181 -1.49 -21.53 7.47
N ALA A 182 -1.92 -22.79 7.45
CA ALA A 182 -1.62 -23.73 8.53
C ALA A 182 -0.13 -24.11 8.51
N VAL A 183 0.52 -24.03 9.67
CA VAL A 183 1.89 -24.53 9.84
C VAL A 183 1.81 -25.96 10.37
N GLU A 184 2.13 -26.94 9.52
CA GLU A 184 2.06 -28.37 9.87
C GLU A 184 3.28 -28.86 10.65
N ASP A 185 4.43 -28.23 10.41
CA ASP A 185 5.69 -28.63 11.02
C ASP A 185 6.63 -27.44 11.19
N TYR A 186 7.42 -27.50 12.25
CA TYR A 186 8.42 -26.51 12.62
C TYR A 186 9.66 -27.23 13.15
N GLN A 187 10.78 -27.05 12.46
CA GLN A 187 12.03 -27.72 12.82
C GLN A 187 13.21 -26.75 12.84
N ILE A 188 14.15 -26.99 13.74
CA ILE A 188 15.44 -26.32 13.80
C ILE A 188 16.52 -27.36 13.49
N ILE A 189 17.37 -27.07 12.51
CA ILE A 189 18.43 -27.97 12.04
C ILE A 189 19.77 -27.22 11.93
N PRO A 190 20.91 -27.93 12.01
CA PRO A 190 22.21 -27.34 11.73
C PRO A 190 22.36 -26.98 10.24
N ASP A 191 23.31 -26.11 9.93
CA ASP A 191 23.59 -25.64 8.57
C ASP A 191 24.41 -26.66 7.78
N GLU A 192 23.81 -27.84 7.56
CA GLU A 192 24.44 -28.97 6.86
C GLU A 192 23.68 -29.31 5.59
N LYS A 193 24.38 -29.32 4.44
CA LYS A 193 23.75 -29.48 3.10
C LYS A 193 22.88 -30.71 3.00
N GLU A 194 23.38 -31.86 3.45
CA GLU A 194 22.65 -33.13 3.34
C GLU A 194 21.47 -33.20 4.31
N THR A 195 21.59 -32.62 5.51
CA THR A 195 20.48 -32.48 6.46
C THR A 195 19.35 -31.63 5.87
N ILE A 196 19.69 -30.48 5.29
CA ILE A 196 18.72 -29.57 4.63
C ILE A 196 18.02 -30.30 3.47
N LYS A 197 18.79 -30.92 2.56
CA LYS A 197 18.23 -31.63 1.40
C LYS A 197 17.30 -32.77 1.79
N ASN A 198 17.71 -33.59 2.76
CA ASN A 198 16.93 -34.75 3.18
C ASN A 198 15.60 -34.32 3.81
N LEU A 199 15.62 -33.31 4.67
CA LEU A 199 14.41 -32.79 5.29
C LEU A 199 13.46 -32.19 4.24
N VAL A 200 13.97 -31.39 3.31
CA VAL A 200 13.16 -30.80 2.24
C VAL A 200 12.57 -31.89 1.34
N ARG A 201 13.35 -32.92 0.98
CA ARG A 201 12.86 -34.06 0.20
C ARG A 201 11.72 -34.78 0.93
N GLU A 202 11.87 -35.05 2.22
CA GLU A 202 10.82 -35.64 3.06
C GLU A 202 9.54 -34.80 3.04
N LYS A 203 9.64 -33.47 3.11
CA LYS A 203 8.45 -32.59 3.05
C LYS A 203 7.80 -32.57 1.67
N CYS A 204 8.59 -32.60 0.61
CA CYS A 204 8.09 -32.74 -0.76
C CYS A 204 7.34 -34.07 -0.97
N GLU A 205 7.87 -35.17 -0.43
CA GLU A 205 7.22 -36.49 -0.48
C GLU A 205 5.88 -36.52 0.26
N LYS A 206 5.80 -35.78 1.38
CA LYS A 206 4.56 -35.55 2.14
C LYS A 206 3.59 -34.57 1.46
N LYS A 207 3.95 -34.02 0.29
CA LYS A 207 3.16 -33.08 -0.51
C LYS A 207 2.80 -31.78 0.25
N VAL A 208 3.70 -31.28 1.09
CA VAL A 208 3.55 -29.96 1.72
C VAL A 208 3.57 -28.88 0.64
N SER A 209 2.59 -27.96 0.67
CA SER A 209 2.43 -26.94 -0.37
C SER A 209 3.49 -25.84 -0.32
N LEU A 210 4.03 -25.55 0.87
CA LEU A 210 5.02 -24.49 1.08
C LEU A 210 6.09 -24.91 2.10
N VAL A 211 7.36 -24.84 1.72
CA VAL A 211 8.48 -25.02 2.65
C VAL A 211 9.23 -23.69 2.76
N ILE A 212 9.30 -23.12 3.96
CA ILE A 212 10.03 -21.88 4.23
C ILE A 212 11.27 -22.22 5.02
N LEU A 213 12.44 -21.97 4.43
CA LEU A 213 13.71 -22.04 5.13
C LEU A 213 14.12 -20.63 5.56
N THR A 214 14.56 -20.50 6.80
CA THR A 214 15.15 -19.28 7.35
C THR A 214 16.47 -19.62 8.02
N GLY A 215 17.49 -18.80 7.86
CA GLY A 215 18.81 -19.07 8.42
C GLY A 215 19.66 -17.82 8.51
N GLY A 216 20.98 -18.01 8.48
CA GLY A 216 21.97 -16.95 8.55
C GLY A 216 21.95 -15.99 7.35
N THR A 217 22.99 -15.17 7.27
CA THR A 217 23.07 -14.06 6.31
C THR A 217 23.43 -14.49 4.88
N GLY A 218 23.82 -15.76 4.66
CA GLY A 218 24.32 -16.23 3.37
C GLY A 218 25.79 -15.87 3.10
N LEU A 219 26.52 -15.37 4.10
CA LEU A 219 27.90 -14.90 3.97
C LEU A 219 28.90 -15.79 4.70
N SER A 220 28.48 -16.45 5.77
CA SER A 220 29.35 -17.38 6.49
C SER A 220 29.66 -18.59 5.61
N PRO A 221 30.86 -19.20 5.71
CA PRO A 221 31.12 -20.51 5.10
C PRO A 221 30.15 -21.60 5.56
N ARG A 222 29.47 -21.38 6.70
CA ARG A 222 28.42 -22.26 7.22
C ARG A 222 27.05 -21.98 6.58
N ASP A 223 26.81 -20.80 6.01
CA ASP A 223 25.51 -20.47 5.40
C ASP A 223 25.38 -21.18 4.05
N VAL A 224 24.89 -22.43 4.06
CA VAL A 224 24.88 -23.32 2.87
C VAL A 224 23.49 -23.62 2.31
N THR A 225 22.45 -22.95 2.83
CA THR A 225 21.05 -23.22 2.48
C THR A 225 20.76 -22.98 0.99
N PRO A 226 21.15 -21.87 0.36
CA PRO A 226 20.90 -21.69 -1.08
C PRO A 226 21.56 -22.77 -1.94
N GLU A 227 22.81 -23.15 -1.65
CA GLU A 227 23.55 -24.20 -2.37
C GLU A 227 22.95 -25.59 -2.17
N ALA A 228 22.32 -25.84 -1.01
CA ALA A 228 21.63 -27.08 -0.73
C ALA A 228 20.33 -27.20 -1.56
N ILE A 229 19.58 -26.10 -1.70
CA ILE A 229 18.25 -26.08 -2.32
C ILE A 229 18.31 -25.88 -3.84
N GLN A 230 19.26 -25.10 -4.37
CA GLN A 230 19.32 -24.76 -5.79
C GLN A 230 19.26 -25.98 -6.73
N PRO A 231 19.94 -27.12 -6.48
CA PRO A 231 19.84 -28.31 -7.32
C PRO A 231 18.50 -29.05 -7.25
N MET A 232 17.67 -28.74 -6.24
CA MET A 232 16.36 -29.36 -6.01
C MET A 232 15.20 -28.60 -6.67
N LEU A 233 15.44 -27.38 -7.14
CA LEU A 233 14.41 -26.53 -7.74
C LEU A 233 14.11 -26.98 -9.17
N GLU A 234 12.84 -27.29 -9.45
CA GLU A 234 12.37 -27.50 -10.83
C GLU A 234 12.37 -26.18 -11.62
N ARG A 235 11.95 -25.08 -10.98
CA ARG A 235 11.91 -23.75 -11.58
C ARG A 235 12.22 -22.66 -10.54
N PRO A 236 13.25 -21.83 -10.76
CA PRO A 236 13.48 -20.67 -9.91
C PRO A 236 12.46 -19.55 -10.20
N ILE A 237 12.09 -18.81 -9.17
CA ILE A 237 11.21 -17.63 -9.26
C ILE A 237 11.97 -16.42 -8.68
N PRO A 238 12.91 -15.83 -9.44
CA PRO A 238 13.80 -14.78 -8.94
C PRO A 238 13.04 -13.54 -8.45
N GLY A 239 11.84 -13.28 -8.98
CA GLY A 239 11.00 -12.15 -8.54
C GLY A 239 10.62 -12.19 -7.05
N ILE A 240 10.57 -13.37 -6.42
CA ILE A 240 10.34 -13.47 -4.96
C ILE A 240 11.57 -12.96 -4.21
N GLU A 241 12.76 -13.38 -4.62
CA GLU A 241 14.04 -12.96 -4.02
C GLU A 241 14.27 -11.45 -4.20
N GLU A 242 13.99 -10.94 -5.40
CA GLU A 242 14.04 -9.51 -5.71
C GLU A 242 13.08 -8.71 -4.82
N ALA A 243 11.85 -9.19 -4.63
CA ALA A 243 10.88 -8.53 -3.77
C ALA A 243 11.31 -8.51 -2.29
N ILE A 244 11.84 -9.63 -1.78
CA ILE A 244 12.38 -9.73 -0.41
C ILE A 244 13.56 -8.77 -0.23
N ARG A 245 14.47 -8.72 -1.22
CA ARG A 245 15.64 -7.85 -1.20
C ARG A 245 15.23 -6.38 -1.27
N ALA A 246 14.36 -5.99 -2.19
CA ALA A 246 13.86 -4.64 -2.30
C ALA A 246 13.18 -4.19 -0.99
N TYR A 247 12.32 -5.04 -0.42
CA TYR A 247 11.61 -4.72 0.82
C TYR A 247 12.55 -4.40 1.99
N GLY A 248 13.62 -5.17 2.16
CA GLY A 248 14.50 -4.91 3.29
C GLY A 248 15.65 -3.94 2.99
N GLN A 249 16.00 -3.67 1.73
CA GLN A 249 16.88 -2.55 1.38
C GLN A 249 16.30 -1.21 1.87
N ASP A 250 14.97 -1.07 1.86
CA ASP A 250 14.27 0.09 2.43
C ASP A 250 14.36 0.18 3.97
N ARG A 251 14.85 -0.86 4.66
CA ARG A 251 14.75 -1.03 6.12
C ARG A 251 16.09 -1.22 6.81
N THR A 252 17.04 -1.84 6.13
CA THR A 252 18.35 -2.13 6.68
C THR A 252 19.42 -2.01 5.61
N PRO A 253 20.53 -1.30 5.89
CA PRO A 253 21.67 -1.25 4.98
C PRO A 253 22.33 -2.63 4.79
N TYR A 254 21.99 -3.60 5.65
CA TYR A 254 22.55 -4.95 5.63
C TYR A 254 21.79 -5.93 4.72
N GLN A 255 20.79 -5.49 3.94
CA GLN A 255 20.04 -6.37 3.04
C GLN A 255 20.82 -6.78 1.77
N CYS A 256 21.87 -6.03 1.40
CA CYS A 256 22.60 -6.21 0.12
C CYS A 256 23.61 -7.37 0.13
N TYR A 257 23.83 -8.01 1.28
CA TYR A 257 24.87 -9.02 1.42
C TYR A 257 24.41 -10.38 0.87
N HIS A 258 24.47 -10.55 -0.45
CA HIS A 258 24.30 -11.84 -1.13
C HIS A 258 25.55 -12.25 -1.95
N ALA A 259 26.66 -11.52 -1.78
CA ALA A 259 27.90 -11.78 -2.49
C ALA A 259 28.96 -12.33 -1.52
N GLN A 260 29.21 -13.64 -1.60
CA GLN A 260 30.52 -14.18 -1.20
C GLN A 260 31.56 -13.58 -2.15
N CYS A 261 32.44 -12.70 -1.64
CA CYS A 261 33.74 -12.56 -2.27
C CYS A 261 34.46 -13.89 -2.05
N ARG A 262 34.70 -14.63 -3.13
CA ARG A 262 35.69 -15.70 -3.12
C ARG A 262 37.06 -15.03 -3.05
N ASP A 263 37.76 -15.21 -1.94
CA ASP A 263 39.23 -15.18 -1.94
C ASP A 263 39.76 -16.47 -2.58
#